data_AF-A0A2G3Q279-F1
#
_entry.id   AF-A0A2G3Q279-F1
#
_cell.length_a   1.000
_cell.length_b   1.000
_cell.length_c   1.000
_cell.angle_alpha   90.00
_cell.angle_beta   90.00
_cell.angle_gamma   90.00
#
_symmetry.space_group_name_H-M   'P 1'
#
loop_
_entity.id
_entity.type
_entity.pdbx_description
1 polymer ?
#
loop_
_entity_poly.entity_id
_entity_poly.type
_entity_poly.pdbx_seq_one_letter_code
_entity_poly.pdbx_strand_id
1 'polypeptide(L)' 'MEDFYFAYGYSKGKVDRLYRRIDGSFERYDFDTKTWVDAPEQSCIYIGEDLMYDEISEDDANKVINTK' A
#
# COMPACT_ATOMS: atom_id res chain seq x y z
N MET A 1 -13.14 -8.01 7.12
CA MET A 1 -12.04 -8.26 6.16
C MET A 1 -10.76 -7.95 6.88
N GLU A 2 -9.70 -8.71 6.62
CA GLU A 2 -8.43 -8.58 7.33
C GLU A 2 -7.63 -7.36 6.83
N ASP A 3 -6.74 -6.90 7.70
CA ASP A 3 -5.76 -5.87 7.40
C ASP A 3 -4.71 -6.43 6.44
N PHE A 4 -4.30 -5.65 5.45
CA PHE A 4 -3.28 -6.09 4.49
C PHE A 4 -2.51 -4.91 3.90
N TYR A 5 -1.31 -5.19 3.41
CA TYR A 5 -0.45 -4.23 2.73
C TYR A 5 -0.33 -4.59 1.26
N PHE A 6 -0.26 -3.58 0.41
CA PHE A 6 -0.14 -3.79 -1.02
C PHE A 6 0.62 -2.65 -1.67
N ALA A 7 1.26 -2.95 -2.79
CA ALA A 7 2.11 -2.00 -3.50
C ALA A 7 1.92 -2.07 -5.00
N TYR A 8 2.13 -0.94 -5.65
CA TYR A 8 2.20 -0.83 -7.09
C TYR A 8 3.64 -0.75 -7.54
N GLY A 9 3.96 -1.46 -8.63
CA GLY A 9 5.32 -1.48 -9.18
C GLY A 9 6.34 -2.13 -8.25
N TYR A 10 5.93 -3.10 -7.42
CA TYR A 10 6.85 -3.74 -6.50
C TYR A 10 7.94 -4.50 -7.25
N SER A 11 9.19 -4.03 -7.13
CA SER A 11 10.34 -4.68 -7.75
C SER A 11 11.59 -4.48 -6.91
N LYS A 12 12.16 -5.59 -6.41
CA LYS A 12 13.43 -5.62 -5.67
C LYS A 12 13.51 -4.60 -4.51
N GLY A 13 12.44 -4.48 -3.71
CA GLY A 13 12.38 -3.56 -2.57
C GLY A 13 12.11 -2.10 -2.94
N LYS A 14 11.73 -1.81 -4.19
CA LYS A 14 11.22 -0.52 -4.62
C LYS A 14 9.73 -0.63 -4.95
N VAL A 15 9.00 0.43 -4.66
CA VAL A 15 7.59 0.59 -5.03
C VAL A 15 7.40 1.98 -5.61
N ASP A 16 6.44 2.09 -6.53
CA ASP A 16 5.93 3.39 -6.98
C ASP A 16 4.93 3.94 -5.95
N ARG A 17 4.09 3.06 -5.41
CA ARG A 17 3.08 3.42 -4.40
C ARG A 17 2.95 2.30 -3.39
N LEU A 18 2.87 2.66 -2.11
CA LEU A 18 2.64 1.74 -1.00
C LEU A 18 1.31 2.11 -0.35
N TYR A 19 0.49 1.10 -0.11
CA TYR A 19 -0.80 1.23 0.53
C TYR A 19 -0.95 0.19 1.63
N ARG A 20 -1.85 0.49 2.57
CA ARG A 20 -2.31 -0.44 3.57
C ARG A 20 -3.80 -0.28 3.73
N ARG A 21 -4.43 -1.35 4.18
CA ARG A 21 -5.78 -1.31 4.69
C ARG A 21 -5.76 -1.67 6.16
N ILE A 22 -6.21 -0.74 6.99
CA ILE A 22 -6.31 -0.90 8.44
C ILE A 22 -7.71 -0.48 8.89
N ASP A 23 -8.36 -1.32 9.69
CA ASP A 23 -9.68 -1.03 10.27
C ASP A 23 -10.75 -0.68 9.20
N GLY A 24 -10.63 -1.28 8.02
CA GLY A 24 -11.56 -1.06 6.91
C GLY A 24 -11.31 0.21 6.08
N SER A 25 -10.32 1.04 6.45
CA SER A 25 -9.92 2.23 5.69
C SER A 25 -8.65 1.96 4.89
N PHE A 26 -8.51 2.62 3.74
CA PHE A 26 -7.30 2.56 2.93
C PHE A 26 -6.44 3.78 3.20
N GLU A 27 -5.15 3.54 3.37
CA GLU A 27 -4.16 4.59 3.53
C GLU A 27 -3.02 4.37 2.54
N ARG A 28 -2.51 5.46 1.97
CA ARG A 28 -1.30 5.48 1.15
C ARG A 28 -0.13 6.00 1.98
N TYR A 29 1.03 5.37 1.85
CA TYR A 29 2.24 5.91 2.46
C TYR A 29 2.77 7.08 1.63
N ASP A 30 2.89 8.25 2.23
CA ASP A 30 3.59 9.39 1.67
C ASP A 30 5.07 9.32 2.06
N PHE A 31 5.94 9.17 1.06
CA PHE A 31 7.38 9.03 1.28
C PHE A 31 8.08 10.36 1.61
N ASP A 32 7.47 11.50 1.29
CA ASP A 32 8.05 12.82 1.54
C ASP A 32 7.83 13.21 3.01
N THR A 33 6.60 13.06 3.49
CA THR A 33 6.24 13.36 4.89
C THR A 33 6.43 12.17 5.83
N LYS A 34 6.70 10.98 5.30
CA LYS A 34 6.84 9.70 6.03
C LYS A 34 5.60 9.32 6.84
N THR A 35 4.42 9.68 6.34
CA THR A 35 3.14 9.45 7.01
C THR A 35 2.17 8.70 6.13
N TRP A 36 1.27 7.95 6.76
CA TRP A 36 0.11 7.37 6.09
C TRP A 36 -0.97 8.45 5.91
N VAL A 37 -1.49 8.57 4.70
CA VAL A 37 -2.56 9.51 4.35
C VAL A 37 -3.76 8.73 3.82
N ASP A 38 -4.96 9.23 4.11
CA ASP A 38 -6.21 8.59 3.66
C ASP A 38 -6.23 8.47 2.13
N ALA A 39 -6.60 7.29 1.64
CA ALA A 39 -6.62 6.96 0.22
C ALA A 39 -7.91 6.23 -0.17
N PRO A 40 -9.07 6.89 -0.05
CA PRO A 40 -10.38 6.25 -0.24
C PRO A 40 -10.61 5.85 -1.69
N GLU A 41 -9.86 6.41 -2.66
CA GLU A 41 -9.94 6.02 -4.07
C GLU A 41 -9.56 4.54 -4.28
N GLN A 42 -8.77 3.96 -3.37
CA GLN A 42 -8.34 2.58 -3.46
C GLN A 42 -9.43 1.56 -3.12
N SER A 43 -10.62 2.03 -2.75
CA SER A 43 -11.84 1.22 -2.67
C SER A 43 -12.23 0.57 -4.00
N CYS A 44 -11.72 1.07 -5.13
CA CYS A 44 -11.89 0.47 -6.46
C CYS A 44 -11.37 -0.99 -6.55
N ILE A 45 -10.47 -1.40 -5.64
CA ILE A 45 -10.01 -2.79 -5.54
C ILE A 45 -11.18 -3.75 -5.27
N TYR A 46 -12.20 -3.34 -4.50
CA TYR A 46 -13.33 -4.21 -4.17
C TYR A 46 -14.28 -4.48 -5.32
N ILE A 47 -14.30 -3.60 -6.32
CA ILE A 47 -15.13 -3.77 -7.52
C ILE A 47 -14.36 -4.43 -8.67
N GLY A 48 -13.11 -4.86 -8.42
CA GLY A 48 -12.27 -5.56 -9.40
C GLY A 48 -11.77 -4.66 -10.54
N GLU A 49 -11.86 -3.34 -10.40
CA GLU A 49 -11.34 -2.39 -11.39
C GLU A 49 -9.83 -2.16 -11.26
N ASP A 50 -9.25 -2.46 -10.09
CA ASP A 50 -7.82 -2.36 -9.86
C ASP A 50 -7.26 -3.72 -9.44
N LEU A 51 -6.53 -4.35 -10.35
CA LEU A 51 -5.92 -5.68 -10.20
C LEU A 51 -4.39 -5.65 -10.33
N MET A 52 -3.81 -4.47 -10.52
CA MET A 52 -2.37 -4.29 -10.79
C MET A 52 -1.60 -3.95 -9.51
N TYR A 53 -2.01 -4.52 -8.39
CA TYR A 53 -1.29 -4.42 -7.12
C TYR A 53 -0.66 -5.77 -6.77
N ASP A 54 0.49 -5.70 -6.11
CA ASP A 54 1.12 -6.85 -5.46
C ASP A 54 0.76 -6.76 -3.97
N GLU A 55 0.11 -7.79 -3.45
CA GLU A 55 -0.07 -7.93 -2.00
C GLU A 55 1.29 -8.27 -1.39
N ILE A 56 1.69 -7.50 -0.38
CA ILE A 56 2.98 -7.66 0.28
C ILE A 56 2.80 -7.86 1.77
N SER A 57 3.80 -8.47 2.41
CA SER A 57 3.81 -8.59 3.86
C SER A 57 4.05 -7.23 4.52
N GLU A 58 3.61 -7.06 5.77
CA GLU A 58 3.96 -5.89 6.58
C GLU A 58 5.49 -5.69 6.69
N ASP A 59 6.25 -6.79 6.78
CA ASP A 59 7.71 -6.74 6.82
C ASP A 59 8.32 -6.16 5.52
N ASP A 60 7.79 -6.54 4.35
CA ASP A 60 8.19 -5.97 3.06
C ASP A 60 7.81 -4.48 2.97
N ALA A 61 6.63 -4.10 3.44
CA ALA A 61 6.22 -2.70 3.52
C ALA A 61 7.19 -1.89 4.40
N ASN A 62 7.55 -2.43 5.57
CA ASN A 62 8.51 -1.80 6.48
C ASN A 62 9.91 -1.69 5.89
N LYS A 63 10.37 -2.68 5.12
CA LYS A 63 11.65 -2.60 4.39
C LYS A 63 11.64 -1.45 3.38
N VAL A 64 10.55 -1.32 2.63
CA VAL A 64 10.37 -0.23 1.65
C VAL A 64 10.39 1.14 2.35
N ILE A 65 9.68 1.29 3.46
CA ILE A 65 9.64 2.51 4.27
C ILE A 65 11.03 2.88 4.80
N ASN A 66 11.79 1.90 5.33
CA ASN A 66 13.11 2.14 5.89
C ASN A 66 14.22 2.34 4.83
N THR A 67 13.95 2.06 3.56
CA THR A 67 14.94 2.18 2.47
C THR A 67 14.90 3.56 1.78
N LYS A 68 13.84 4.35 1.95
CA LYS A 68 13.68 5.71 1.36
C LYS A 68 13.87 6.84 2.39
#